data_AF-A0A7K0J251-F1
#
_entry.id   AF-A0A7K0J251-F1
#
_cell.length_a   1.000
_cell.length_b   1.000
_cell.length_c   1.000
_cell.angle_alpha   90.00
_cell.angle_beta   90.00
_cell.angle_gamma   90.00
#
_symmetry.space_group_name_H-M   'P 1'
#
loop_
_entity.id
_entity.type
_entity.pdbx_description
1 polymer ?
#
loop_
_entity_poly.entity_id
_entity_poly.type
_entity_poly.pdbx_seq_one_letter_code
_entity_poly.pdbx_strand_id
1 'polypeptide(L)'
;MSVPAETMENRNNMIVKMIRTFNAGILKFIMGIRFRSVGATVLGGFAGLSITSNIIPSAMEFSGLMDSFSARWGLGGFAVYSVMAWAVGGWAVQRTGSKMLGAFVLGAVGLSTGLLFTGVGLGTETNILLAGGGSALLYGAVGGMIIGDALRDPPKDDNNPDDQTGTIGNMSIFRYFNK
;
A
#
# COMPACT_ATOMS: atom_id res chain seq x y z
N MET A 1 -17.24 37.59 18.44
CA MET A 1 -17.76 36.32 18.99
C MET A 1 -16.60 35.33 19.01
N SER A 2 -15.91 35.20 20.15
CA SER A 2 -14.79 34.29 20.31
C SER A 2 -15.32 32.87 20.50
N VAL A 3 -15.06 31.99 19.53
CA VAL A 3 -15.33 30.56 19.67
C VAL A 3 -14.48 30.05 20.85
N PRO A 4 -15.09 29.51 21.92
CA PRO A 4 -14.34 29.12 23.13
C PRO A 4 -13.36 28.01 22.81
N ALA A 5 -12.11 28.15 23.27
CA ALA A 5 -10.99 27.25 22.99
C ALA A 5 -11.30 25.75 23.26
N GLU A 6 -12.16 25.47 24.24
CA GLU A 6 -12.64 24.12 24.57
C GLU A 6 -13.37 23.42 23.40
N THR A 7 -14.03 24.17 22.52
CA THR A 7 -14.73 23.60 21.35
C THR A 7 -13.77 23.21 20.21
N MET A 8 -12.61 23.86 20.11
CA MET A 8 -11.57 23.49 19.13
C MET A 8 -10.79 22.25 19.57
N GLU A 9 -10.50 22.13 20.87
CA GLU A 9 -9.87 20.93 21.45
C GLU A 9 -10.77 19.69 21.30
N ASN A 10 -12.07 19.85 21.49
CA ASN A 10 -13.04 18.76 21.28
C ASN A 10 -13.14 18.32 19.81
N ARG A 11 -13.08 19.26 18.85
CA ARG A 11 -13.05 18.92 17.41
C ARG A 11 -11.80 18.17 17.02
N ASN A 12 -10.63 18.61 17.49
CA ASN A 12 -9.37 17.93 17.20
C ASN A 12 -9.33 16.51 17.80
N ASN A 13 -9.81 16.35 19.03
CA ASN A 13 -9.92 15.03 19.67
C ASN A 13 -10.94 14.12 18.97
N MET A 14 -12.02 14.69 18.42
CA MET A 14 -13.01 13.96 17.63
C MET A 14 -12.47 13.53 16.27
N ILE A 15 -11.74 14.40 15.57
CA ILE A 15 -11.08 14.10 14.29
C ILE A 15 -10.01 13.01 14.48
N VAL A 16 -9.18 13.14 15.52
CA VAL A 16 -8.16 12.13 15.86
C VAL A 16 -8.81 10.79 16.22
N LYS A 17 -9.92 10.80 16.97
CA LYS A 17 -10.71 9.58 17.20
C LYS A 17 -11.25 9.00 15.89
N MET A 18 -11.79 9.82 15.00
CA MET A 18 -12.34 9.36 13.72
C MET A 18 -11.27 8.72 12.83
N ILE A 19 -10.09 9.34 12.73
CA ILE A 19 -8.93 8.80 12.01
C ILE A 19 -8.45 7.51 12.66
N ARG A 20 -8.41 7.43 13.99
CA ARG A 20 -8.04 6.20 14.71
C ARG A 20 -9.05 5.09 14.49
N THR A 21 -10.34 5.37 14.53
CA THR A 21 -11.41 4.39 14.29
C THR A 21 -11.41 3.92 12.85
N PHE A 22 -11.14 4.82 11.90
CA PHE A 22 -11.00 4.49 10.49
C PHE A 22 -9.77 3.61 10.22
N ASN A 23 -8.61 3.98 10.77
CA ASN A 23 -7.41 3.15 10.72
C ASN A 23 -7.62 1.80 11.41
N ALA A 24 -8.34 1.77 12.54
CA ALA A 24 -8.70 0.54 13.23
C ALA A 24 -9.68 -0.32 12.42
N GLY A 25 -10.58 0.30 11.64
CA GLY A 25 -11.50 -0.37 10.73
C GLY A 25 -10.76 -1.03 9.57
N ILE A 26 -9.81 -0.31 8.95
CA ILE A 26 -8.93 -0.84 7.92
C ILE A 26 -8.08 -1.99 8.49
N LEU A 27 -7.48 -1.80 9.67
CA LEU A 27 -6.69 -2.83 10.34
C LEU A 27 -7.54 -4.05 10.71
N LYS A 28 -8.77 -3.88 11.22
CA LYS A 28 -9.70 -5.00 11.50
C LYS A 28 -10.14 -5.71 10.23
N PHE A 29 -10.39 -4.98 9.14
CA PHE A 29 -10.76 -5.58 7.86
C PHE A 29 -9.61 -6.42 7.31
N ILE A 30 -8.37 -5.90 7.35
CA ILE A 30 -7.15 -6.62 6.96
C ILE A 30 -6.88 -7.81 7.89
N MET A 31 -7.11 -7.67 9.20
CA MET A 31 -6.94 -8.75 10.20
C MET A 31 -8.05 -9.81 10.19
N GLY A 32 -9.23 -9.51 9.63
CA GLY A 32 -10.35 -10.44 9.50
C GLY A 32 -10.28 -11.37 8.28
N ILE A 33 -9.27 -11.19 7.43
CA ILE A 33 -9.12 -11.98 6.21
C ILE A 33 -8.61 -13.39 6.58
N ARG A 34 -9.53 -14.36 6.67
CA ARG A 34 -9.22 -15.80 6.82
C ARG A 34 -8.27 -16.31 5.71
N PHE A 35 -8.35 -15.72 4.51
CA PHE A 35 -7.47 -16.02 3.37
C PHE A 35 -6.45 -14.89 3.15
N ARG A 36 -5.44 -14.78 4.01
CA ARG A 36 -4.43 -13.70 3.99
C ARG A 36 -3.72 -13.55 2.65
N SER A 37 -3.52 -14.66 1.95
CA SER A 37 -3.03 -14.69 0.57
C SER A 37 -3.97 -13.95 -0.39
N VAL A 38 -5.28 -14.19 -0.34
CA VAL A 38 -6.29 -13.48 -1.14
C VAL A 38 -6.33 -12.01 -0.77
N GLY A 39 -6.24 -11.66 0.52
CA GLY A 39 -6.14 -10.27 0.97
C GLY A 39 -4.93 -9.54 0.40
N ALA A 40 -3.76 -10.19 0.40
CA ALA A 40 -2.54 -9.63 -0.15
C ALA A 40 -2.62 -9.45 -1.67
N THR A 41 -3.21 -10.41 -2.37
CA THR A 41 -3.46 -10.34 -3.81
C THR A 41 -4.40 -9.19 -4.16
N VAL A 42 -5.49 -9.02 -3.39
CA VAL A 42 -6.46 -7.93 -3.62
C VAL A 42 -5.84 -6.56 -3.34
N LEU A 43 -5.16 -6.40 -2.19
CA LEU A 43 -4.47 -5.15 -1.85
C LEU A 43 -3.36 -4.82 -2.86
N GLY A 44 -2.59 -5.82 -3.28
CA GLY A 44 -1.61 -5.69 -4.35
C GLY A 44 -2.27 -5.23 -5.64
N GLY A 45 -3.35 -5.90 -6.07
CA GLY A 45 -4.08 -5.52 -7.29
C GLY A 45 -4.60 -4.08 -7.26
N PHE A 46 -5.22 -3.64 -6.16
CA PHE A 46 -5.66 -2.25 -6.00
C PHE A 46 -4.49 -1.25 -5.98
N ALA A 47 -3.35 -1.63 -5.40
CA ALA A 47 -2.15 -0.80 -5.47
C ALA A 47 -1.65 -0.66 -6.93
N GLY A 48 -1.68 -1.73 -7.71
CA GLY A 48 -1.40 -1.68 -9.16
C GLY A 48 -2.33 -0.73 -9.91
N LEU A 49 -3.64 -0.79 -9.64
CA LEU A 49 -4.62 0.14 -10.21
C LEU A 49 -4.33 1.60 -9.81
N SER A 50 -3.97 1.81 -8.53
CA SER A 50 -3.64 3.12 -7.99
C SER A 50 -2.42 3.72 -8.69
N ILE A 51 -1.47 2.88 -9.14
CA ILE A 51 -0.29 3.36 -9.86
C ILE A 51 -0.64 4.06 -11.17
N THR A 52 -1.52 3.44 -11.96
CA THR A 52 -1.90 3.95 -13.29
C THR A 52 -2.91 5.09 -13.18
N SER A 53 -3.72 5.11 -12.12
CA SER A 53 -4.78 6.10 -11.93
C SER A 53 -4.37 7.32 -11.10
N ASN A 54 -3.43 7.19 -10.18
CA ASN A 54 -3.06 8.26 -9.25
C ASN A 54 -1.55 8.47 -9.12
N ILE A 55 -0.77 7.45 -8.75
CA ILE A 55 0.63 7.66 -8.34
C ILE A 55 1.49 8.25 -9.46
N ILE A 56 1.52 7.60 -10.63
CA ILE A 56 2.30 8.09 -11.76
C ILE A 56 1.71 9.41 -12.29
N PRO A 57 0.39 9.55 -12.54
CA PRO A 57 -0.19 10.82 -12.96
C PRO A 57 0.13 12.01 -12.04
N SER A 58 0.02 11.82 -10.72
CA SER A 58 0.39 12.85 -9.75
C SER A 58 1.88 13.17 -9.79
N ALA A 59 2.76 12.15 -9.91
CA ALA A 59 4.19 12.39 -10.02
C ALA A 59 4.57 13.20 -11.27
N MET A 60 3.88 12.98 -12.39
CA MET A 60 4.06 13.74 -13.63
C MET A 60 3.62 15.19 -13.49
N GLU A 61 2.45 15.40 -12.88
CA GLU A 61 1.89 16.73 -12.63
C GLU A 61 2.77 17.54 -11.67
N PHE A 62 3.20 16.93 -10.55
CA PHE A 62 4.12 17.56 -9.60
C PHE A 62 5.47 17.92 -10.21
N SER A 63 5.93 17.15 -11.19
CA SER A 63 7.18 17.41 -11.90
C SER A 63 7.03 18.41 -13.05
N GLY A 64 5.81 18.90 -13.32
CA GLY A 64 5.52 19.81 -14.43
C GLY A 64 5.71 19.18 -15.82
N LEU A 65 5.77 17.86 -15.91
CA LEU A 65 6.07 17.15 -17.17
C LEU A 65 4.81 16.91 -18.00
N MET A 66 3.68 16.63 -17.34
CA MET A 66 2.43 16.31 -18.01
C MET A 66 1.25 16.52 -17.07
N ASP A 67 0.10 16.92 -17.62
CA ASP A 67 -1.15 16.95 -16.87
C ASP A 67 -1.61 15.53 -16.48
N SER A 68 -2.19 15.40 -15.30
CA SER A 68 -2.69 14.15 -14.74
C SER A 68 -3.76 13.50 -15.62
N PHE A 69 -4.57 14.28 -16.34
CA PHE A 69 -5.56 13.73 -17.27
C PHE A 69 -4.91 12.99 -18.44
N SER A 70 -3.95 13.62 -19.11
CA SER A 70 -3.20 13.01 -20.21
C SER A 70 -2.40 11.79 -19.75
N ALA A 71 -1.78 11.88 -18.56
CA ALA A 71 -1.06 10.76 -17.99
C ALA A 71 -1.98 9.57 -17.69
N ARG A 72 -3.17 9.79 -17.11
CA ARG A 72 -4.17 8.74 -16.87
C ARG A 72 -4.65 8.11 -18.17
N TRP A 73 -4.85 8.92 -19.21
CA TRP A 73 -5.28 8.42 -20.52
C TRP A 73 -4.23 7.50 -21.14
N GLY A 74 -2.96 7.92 -21.17
CA GLY A 74 -1.86 7.09 -21.67
C GLY A 74 -1.64 5.80 -20.86
N LEU A 75 -1.89 5.86 -19.55
CA LEU A 75 -1.72 4.71 -18.65
C LEU A 75 -2.96 3.79 -18.58
N GLY A 76 -4.12 4.23 -19.06
CA GLY A 76 -5.39 3.52 -18.92
C GLY A 76 -5.37 2.12 -19.54
N GLY A 77 -4.67 1.95 -20.66
CA GLY A 77 -4.49 0.65 -21.32
C GLY A 77 -3.67 -0.36 -20.50
N PHE A 78 -2.91 0.11 -19.51
CA PHE A 78 -2.06 -0.74 -18.67
C PHE A 78 -2.69 -1.14 -17.34
N ALA A 79 -3.90 -0.63 -17.01
CA ALA A 79 -4.53 -0.85 -15.72
C ALA A 79 -4.68 -2.33 -15.36
N VAL A 80 -5.15 -3.16 -16.30
CA VAL A 80 -5.34 -4.61 -16.06
C VAL A 80 -4.00 -5.31 -15.81
N TYR A 81 -2.98 -5.01 -16.62
CA TYR A 81 -1.65 -5.60 -16.47
C TYR A 81 -0.99 -5.17 -15.15
N SER A 82 -1.19 -3.91 -14.75
CA SER A 82 -0.74 -3.38 -13.46
C SER A 82 -1.38 -4.13 -12.29
N VAL A 83 -2.71 -4.29 -12.32
CA VAL A 83 -3.45 -5.05 -11.31
C VAL A 83 -2.91 -6.48 -11.20
N MET A 84 -2.69 -7.17 -12.32
CA MET A 84 -2.17 -8.54 -12.30
C MET A 84 -0.75 -8.64 -11.74
N ALA A 85 0.18 -7.79 -12.21
CA ALA A 85 1.57 -7.81 -11.78
C ALA A 85 1.69 -7.52 -10.27
N TRP A 86 0.94 -6.54 -9.79
CA TRP A 86 0.95 -6.15 -8.39
C TRP A 86 0.18 -7.13 -7.48
N ALA A 87 -0.85 -7.79 -7.98
CA ALA A 87 -1.54 -8.87 -7.28
C ALA A 87 -0.57 -10.05 -7.00
N VAL A 88 0.22 -10.45 -7.99
CA VAL A 88 1.27 -11.46 -7.84
C VAL A 88 2.37 -10.98 -6.89
N GLY A 89 2.77 -9.71 -7.00
CA GLY A 89 3.73 -9.09 -6.07
C GLY A 89 3.24 -9.12 -4.62
N GLY A 90 2.00 -8.73 -4.37
CA GLY A 90 1.37 -8.76 -3.04
C GLY A 90 1.33 -10.17 -2.45
N TRP A 91 0.97 -11.17 -3.26
CA TRP A 91 1.02 -12.58 -2.87
C TRP A 91 2.44 -13.04 -2.52
N ALA A 92 3.45 -12.69 -3.33
CA ALA A 92 4.84 -13.05 -3.07
C ALA A 92 5.36 -12.42 -1.76
N VAL A 93 5.04 -11.15 -1.52
CA VAL A 93 5.39 -10.44 -0.28
C VAL A 93 4.78 -11.12 0.95
N GLN A 94 3.49 -11.49 0.87
CA GLN A 94 2.81 -12.21 1.95
C GLN A 94 3.52 -13.51 2.30
N ARG A 95 3.91 -14.29 1.29
CA ARG A 95 4.63 -15.56 1.47
C ARG A 95 6.00 -15.40 2.13
N THR A 96 6.63 -14.24 1.93
CA THR A 96 7.95 -13.97 2.53
C THR A 96 7.84 -13.53 3.98
N GLY A 97 6.79 -12.78 4.33
CA GLY A 97 6.53 -12.36 5.71
C GLY A 97 7.62 -11.48 6.32
N SER A 98 8.41 -10.76 5.52
CA SER A 98 9.47 -9.88 6.01
C SER A 98 9.30 -8.48 5.45
N LYS A 99 9.42 -7.46 6.30
CA LYS A 99 9.30 -6.04 5.93
C LYS A 99 10.29 -5.65 4.83
N MET A 100 11.56 -5.99 5.02
CA MET A 100 12.62 -5.64 4.07
C MET A 100 12.46 -6.37 2.74
N LEU A 101 12.16 -7.68 2.78
CA LEU A 101 11.95 -8.43 1.54
C LEU A 101 10.66 -8.00 0.84
N GLY A 102 9.63 -7.64 1.60
CA GLY A 102 8.41 -7.05 1.07
C GLY A 102 8.67 -5.76 0.32
N ALA A 103 9.45 -4.86 0.92
CA ALA A 103 9.88 -3.61 0.30
C ALA A 103 10.66 -3.86 -1.00
N PHE A 104 11.57 -4.82 -1.00
CA PHE A 104 12.38 -5.14 -2.17
C PHE A 104 11.53 -5.74 -3.31
N VAL A 105 10.68 -6.71 -3.00
CA VAL A 105 9.84 -7.41 -4.00
C VAL A 105 8.84 -6.45 -4.63
N LEU A 106 8.02 -5.76 -3.84
CA LEU A 106 7.03 -4.82 -4.40
C LEU A 106 7.68 -3.54 -4.92
N GLY A 107 8.82 -3.11 -4.38
CA GLY A 107 9.62 -2.02 -4.93
C GLY A 107 10.16 -2.36 -6.33
N ALA A 108 10.64 -3.59 -6.55
CA ALA A 108 11.09 -4.05 -7.85
C ALA A 108 9.93 -4.20 -8.86
N VAL A 109 8.78 -4.72 -8.41
CA VAL A 109 7.55 -4.75 -9.22
C VAL A 109 7.13 -3.32 -9.58
N GLY A 110 7.20 -2.38 -8.63
CA GLY A 110 6.87 -0.99 -8.90
C GLY A 110 7.83 -0.30 -9.85
N LEU A 111 9.14 -0.49 -9.68
CA LEU A 111 10.13 0.05 -10.61
C LEU A 111 9.91 -0.49 -12.03
N SER A 112 9.77 -1.80 -12.18
CA SER A 112 9.61 -2.45 -13.48
C SER A 112 8.30 -2.04 -14.16
N THR A 113 7.17 -2.09 -13.45
CA THR A 113 5.87 -1.67 -14.00
C THR A 113 5.84 -0.17 -14.27
N GLY A 114 6.39 0.65 -13.37
CA GLY A 114 6.52 2.09 -13.55
C GLY A 114 7.30 2.45 -14.81
N LEU A 115 8.53 1.93 -14.96
CA LEU A 115 9.37 2.20 -16.13
C LEU A 115 8.73 1.73 -17.44
N LEU A 116 8.12 0.54 -17.45
CA LEU A 116 7.47 0.01 -18.65
C LEU A 116 6.24 0.85 -19.04
N PHE A 117 5.37 1.16 -18.09
CA PHE A 117 4.14 1.89 -18.40
C PHE A 117 4.42 3.36 -18.75
N THR A 118 5.39 4.00 -18.10
CA THR A 118 5.77 5.36 -18.49
C THR A 118 6.52 5.38 -19.81
N GLY A 119 7.44 4.43 -20.03
CA GLY A 119 8.20 4.33 -21.27
C GLY A 119 7.32 4.10 -22.49
N VAL A 120 6.33 3.21 -22.38
CA VAL A 120 5.44 2.86 -23.49
C VAL A 120 4.24 3.81 -23.60
N GLY A 121 3.67 4.24 -22.47
CA GLY A 121 2.42 5.01 -22.46
C GLY A 121 2.59 6.53 -22.49
N LEU A 122 3.73 7.07 -22.05
CA LEU A 122 3.94 8.50 -21.83
C LEU A 122 5.14 9.05 -22.58
N GLY A 123 6.24 8.29 -22.66
CA GLY A 123 7.45 8.66 -23.37
C GLY A 123 8.72 8.11 -22.72
N THR A 124 9.82 8.15 -23.47
CA THR A 124 11.13 7.60 -23.06
C THR A 124 12.10 8.65 -22.54
N GLU A 125 11.64 9.90 -22.35
CA GLU A 125 12.46 10.96 -21.78
C GLU A 125 12.89 10.61 -20.35
N THR A 126 14.16 10.86 -20.03
CA THR A 126 14.75 10.47 -18.74
C THR A 126 13.99 11.05 -17.55
N ASN A 127 13.48 12.28 -17.67
CA ASN A 127 12.69 12.92 -16.61
C ASN A 127 11.35 12.22 -16.38
N ILE A 128 10.68 11.79 -17.46
CA ILE A 128 9.42 11.04 -17.39
C ILE A 128 9.68 9.65 -16.79
N LEU A 129 10.73 8.96 -17.23
CA LEU A 129 11.09 7.64 -16.70
C LEU A 129 11.48 7.70 -15.22
N LEU A 130 12.20 8.75 -14.79
CA LEU A 130 12.56 8.96 -13.39
C LEU A 130 11.34 9.28 -12.52
N ALA A 131 10.46 10.18 -12.97
CA ALA A 131 9.25 10.53 -12.25
C ALA A 131 8.31 9.32 -12.12
N GLY A 132 8.12 8.57 -13.20
CA GLY A 132 7.28 7.38 -13.24
C GLY A 132 7.85 6.19 -12.48
N GLY A 133 9.04 5.75 -12.88
CA GLY A 133 9.73 4.61 -12.26
C GLY A 133 10.10 4.87 -10.80
N GLY A 134 10.55 6.08 -10.46
CA GLY A 134 10.93 6.46 -9.11
C GLY A 134 9.72 6.52 -8.15
N SER A 135 8.63 7.16 -8.56
CA SER A 135 7.41 7.19 -7.75
C SER A 135 6.79 5.81 -7.58
N ALA A 136 6.79 4.99 -8.63
CA ALA A 136 6.30 3.62 -8.59
C ALA A 136 7.17 2.71 -7.71
N LEU A 137 8.50 2.87 -7.72
CA LEU A 137 9.42 2.16 -6.81
C LEU A 137 9.12 2.51 -5.36
N LEU A 138 9.01 3.80 -5.03
CA LEU A 138 8.76 4.24 -3.65
C LEU A 138 7.40 3.75 -3.16
N TYR A 139 6.37 3.87 -4.00
CA TYR A 139 5.04 3.36 -3.71
C TYR A 139 5.03 1.86 -3.47
N GLY A 140 5.73 1.09 -4.32
CA GLY A 140 5.89 -0.36 -4.18
C GLY A 140 6.67 -0.75 -2.93
N ALA A 141 7.76 -0.06 -2.63
CA ALA A 141 8.57 -0.34 -1.45
C ALA A 141 7.77 -0.12 -0.16
N VAL A 142 7.04 1.00 -0.06
CA VAL A 142 6.19 1.31 1.11
C VAL A 142 5.02 0.34 1.21
N GLY A 143 4.32 0.08 0.11
CA GLY A 143 3.23 -0.90 0.07
C GLY A 143 3.69 -2.30 0.45
N GLY A 144 4.87 -2.70 0.00
CA GLY A 144 5.50 -3.97 0.32
C GLY A 144 5.87 -4.13 1.78
N MET A 145 6.35 -3.06 2.44
CA MET A 145 6.57 -3.08 3.88
C MET A 145 5.27 -3.31 4.65
N ILE A 146 4.19 -2.65 4.24
CA ILE A 146 2.88 -2.73 4.91
C ILE A 146 2.28 -4.12 4.72
N ILE A 147 2.22 -4.63 3.49
CA ILE A 147 1.66 -5.95 3.18
C ILE A 147 2.50 -7.04 3.85
N GLY A 148 3.84 -6.93 3.79
CA GLY A 148 4.76 -7.90 4.37
C GLY A 148 4.70 -7.96 5.89
N ASP A 149 4.34 -6.86 6.57
CA ASP A 149 4.13 -6.84 8.02
C ASP A 149 2.73 -7.31 8.40
N ALA A 150 1.70 -6.75 7.77
CA ALA A 150 0.31 -6.94 8.17
C ALA A 150 -0.21 -8.35 7.84
N LEU A 151 0.25 -8.95 6.74
CA LEU A 151 -0.26 -10.22 6.23
C LEU A 151 0.73 -11.38 6.37
N ARG A 152 1.86 -11.19 7.06
CA ARG A 152 2.82 -12.25 7.39
C ARG A 152 2.14 -13.44 8.08
N ASP A 153 2.44 -14.66 7.63
CA ASP A 153 2.04 -15.89 8.33
C ASP A 153 2.65 -15.95 9.74
N PRO A 154 1.86 -16.32 10.77
CA PRO A 154 2.37 -16.36 12.13
C PRO A 154 3.52 -17.37 12.23
N PRO A 155 4.52 -17.14 13.10
CA PRO A 155 5.53 -18.15 13.39
C PRO A 155 4.86 -19.45 13.82
N LYS A 156 5.37 -20.58 13.30
CA LYS A 156 4.88 -21.92 13.67
C LYS A 156 5.41 -22.24 15.07
N ASP A 157 4.53 -22.57 16.00
CA ASP A 157 4.92 -23.04 17.33
C ASP A 157 5.39 -24.50 17.23
N ASP A 158 6.64 -24.76 17.58
CA ASP A 158 7.25 -26.10 17.50
C ASP A 158 6.60 -27.10 18.49
N ASN A 159 5.90 -26.62 19.52
CA ASN A 159 5.27 -27.47 20.53
C ASN A 159 3.75 -27.65 20.34
N ASN A 160 3.10 -26.86 19.49
CA ASN A 160 1.68 -27.00 19.18
C ASN A 160 1.41 -26.55 17.72
N PRO A 161 1.51 -27.46 16.73
CA PRO A 161 1.45 -27.10 15.31
C PRO A 161 0.10 -26.52 14.86
N ASP A 162 -0.93 -26.60 15.71
CA ASP A 162 -2.27 -26.06 15.47
C ASP A 162 -2.52 -24.70 16.17
N ASP A 163 -1.60 -24.23 17.02
CA ASP A 163 -1.73 -22.96 17.72
C ASP A 163 -1.07 -21.83 16.89
N GLN A 164 -1.86 -20.83 16.50
CA GLN A 164 -1.35 -19.66 15.78
C GLN A 164 -0.75 -18.65 16.78
N THR A 165 0.23 -19.08 17.56
CA THR A 165 0.95 -18.25 18.52
C THR A 165 1.95 -17.36 17.78
N GLY A 166 1.67 -16.05 17.77
CA GLY A 166 2.46 -15.04 17.02
C GLY A 166 1.61 -14.12 16.15
N THR A 167 0.29 -14.12 16.37
CA THR A 167 -0.64 -13.12 15.88
C THR A 167 -0.21 -11.70 16.28
N ILE A 168 -0.44 -10.73 15.39
CA ILE A 168 -0.47 -9.30 15.75
C ILE A 168 -1.49 -9.06 16.88
N GLY A 169 -2.51 -9.92 17.02
CA GLY A 169 -3.41 -9.99 18.18
C GLY A 169 -2.72 -10.20 19.54
N ASN A 170 -1.46 -10.66 19.56
CA ASN A 170 -0.60 -10.74 20.75
C ASN A 170 0.49 -9.65 20.82
N MET A 171 0.57 -8.73 19.83
CA MET A 171 1.42 -7.55 19.98
C MET A 171 0.86 -6.63 21.06
N SER A 172 1.77 -6.12 21.90
CA SER A 172 1.53 -5.16 22.99
C SER A 172 0.72 -3.91 22.58
N ILE A 173 0.57 -3.63 21.27
CA ILE A 173 -0.27 -2.57 20.74
C ILE A 173 -1.77 -2.77 21.07
N PHE A 174 -2.24 -4.01 21.28
CA PHE A 174 -3.61 -4.28 21.73
C PHE A 174 -3.79 -4.21 23.24
N ARG A 175 -2.71 -4.29 24.04
CA ARG A 175 -2.78 -3.86 25.46
C ARG A 175 -2.96 -2.35 25.60
N TYR A 176 -2.67 -1.59 24.54
CA TYR A 176 -2.85 -0.14 24.51
C TYR A 176 -4.30 0.29 24.25
N PHE A 177 -5.14 -0.58 23.66
CA PHE A 177 -6.57 -0.33 23.42
C PHE A 177 -7.50 -0.94 24.48
N ASN A 178 -6.95 -1.77 25.39
CA ASN A 178 -7.67 -2.36 26.53
C ASN A 178 -7.45 -1.56 27.84
N LYS A 179 -6.97 -0.31 27.75
CA LYS A 179 -6.95 0.66 28.83
C LYS A 179 -7.81 1.87 28.46
#